data_AF-A0A8T6NDS0-F1
#
_entry.id   AF-A0A8T6NDS0-F1
#
_cell.length_a   1.000
_cell.length_b   1.000
_cell.length_c   1.000
_cell.angle_alpha   90.00
_cell.angle_beta   90.00
_cell.angle_gamma   90.00
#
_symmetry.space_group_name_H-M   'P 1'
#
loop_
_entity.id
_entity.type
_entity.pdbx_description
1 polymer ?
#
loop_
_entity_poly.entity_id
_entity_poly.type
_entity_poly.pdbx_seq_one_letter_code
_entity_poly.pdbx_strand_id
1 'polypeptide(L)'
;MAIQPYENHNYWEVVMRLFLNTEPLPNKKSEGGVFYTILVGVPMEILVEKTGLSVAEAKAMKVTYEVHAEKVSTWAKAFRKAQAKGRKLVLDADDIVITNPKLETYVTKTGQTVSCHKASVWTVGDGKLSLSGGTIKLSDELQDLLEEDEDDDTL
;
A
#
# COMPACT_ATOMS: atom_id res chain seq x y z
N MET A 1 36.57 0.15 37.61
CA MET A 1 35.33 -0.40 37.03
C MET A 1 34.87 0.58 35.96
N ALA A 2 34.95 0.21 34.69
CA ALA A 2 34.39 1.00 33.60
C ALA A 2 33.00 0.46 33.30
N ILE A 3 31.99 1.33 33.40
CA ILE A 3 30.62 1.05 32.98
C ILE A 3 30.66 1.08 31.46
N GLN A 4 30.42 -0.05 30.80
CA GLN A 4 30.24 -0.04 29.34
C GLN A 4 28.85 0.53 29.02
N PRO A 5 28.73 1.45 28.04
CA PRO A 5 27.42 1.92 27.62
C PRO A 5 26.68 0.79 26.89
N TYR A 6 25.43 0.57 27.29
CA TYR A 6 24.48 -0.25 26.55
C TYR A 6 24.19 0.42 25.20
N GLU A 7 24.82 -0.05 24.14
CA GLU A 7 24.39 0.26 22.77
C GLU A 7 23.18 -0.61 22.42
N ASN A 8 22.00 -0.21 22.91
CA ASN A 8 20.73 -0.68 22.35
C ASN A 8 20.47 0.06 21.03
N HIS A 9 21.15 -0.36 19.98
CA HIS A 9 20.80 0.01 18.62
C HIS A 9 19.76 -0.98 18.09
N ASN A 10 18.52 -0.82 18.55
CA ASN A 10 17.37 -1.36 17.82
C ASN A 10 17.15 -0.50 16.57
N TYR A 11 18.03 -0.66 15.58
CA TYR A 11 17.68 -0.27 14.21
C TYR A 11 16.63 -1.27 13.74
N TRP A 12 15.36 -0.91 13.89
CA TRP A 12 14.36 -1.47 13.00
C TRP A 12 14.76 -0.99 11.61
N GLU A 13 15.33 -1.87 10.78
CA GLU A 13 15.50 -1.56 9.37
C GLU A 13 14.15 -1.06 8.85
N VAL A 14 14.11 0.18 8.37
CA VAL A 14 12.92 0.75 7.75
C VAL A 14 12.81 0.09 6.39
N VAL A 15 12.28 -1.13 6.38
CA VAL A 15 11.94 -1.82 5.15
C VAL A 15 10.75 -1.08 4.53
N MET A 16 10.94 -0.55 3.33
CA MET A 16 9.87 0.11 2.58
C MET A 16 8.85 -0.94 2.17
N ARG A 17 7.59 -0.76 2.63
CA ARG A 17 6.51 -1.71 2.36
C ARG A 17 5.47 -1.13 1.43
N LEU A 18 5.33 -1.72 0.24
CA LEU A 18 4.21 -1.46 -0.65
C LEU A 18 3.10 -2.47 -0.40
N PHE A 19 1.90 -2.00 -0.09
CA PHE A 19 0.73 -2.83 0.18
C PHE A 19 -0.02 -3.09 -1.12
N LEU A 20 -0.10 -4.34 -1.57
CA LEU A 20 -0.81 -4.65 -2.80
C LEU A 20 -2.32 -4.62 -2.54
N ASN A 21 -3.05 -3.76 -3.27
CA ASN A 21 -4.49 -3.58 -3.12
C ASN A 21 -5.30 -4.30 -4.21
N THR A 22 -4.69 -4.66 -5.33
CA THR A 22 -5.34 -5.37 -6.43
C THR A 22 -4.48 -6.52 -6.97
N GLU A 23 -5.11 -7.43 -7.70
CA GLU A 23 -4.39 -8.31 -8.63
C GLU A 23 -3.75 -7.48 -9.76
N PRO A 24 -2.75 -8.03 -10.47
CA PRO A 24 -2.24 -7.41 -11.69
C PRO A 24 -3.37 -7.27 -12.73
N LEU A 25 -3.61 -6.04 -13.17
CA LEU A 25 -4.62 -5.71 -14.18
C LEU A 25 -3.94 -5.40 -15.52
N PRO A 26 -4.47 -5.91 -16.65
CA PRO A 26 -3.93 -5.61 -17.97
C PRO A 26 -4.25 -4.17 -18.38
N ASN A 27 -3.25 -3.47 -18.88
CA ASN A 27 -3.36 -2.16 -19.50
C ASN A 27 -2.84 -2.25 -20.93
N LYS A 28 -3.55 -1.63 -21.86
CA LYS A 28 -3.17 -1.61 -23.28
C LYS A 28 -2.48 -0.29 -23.60
N LYS A 29 -1.30 -0.37 -24.22
CA LYS A 29 -0.67 0.79 -24.88
C LYS A 29 -1.41 1.06 -26.19
N SER A 30 -1.36 2.31 -26.65
CA SER A 30 -1.86 2.73 -27.96
C SER A 30 -1.28 1.89 -29.11
N GLU A 31 -0.05 1.41 -28.96
CA GLU A 31 0.68 0.60 -29.95
C GLU A 31 0.36 -0.91 -29.88
N GLY A 32 -0.63 -1.33 -29.09
CA GLY A 32 -1.09 -2.72 -29.02
C GLY A 32 -0.37 -3.62 -28.01
N GLY A 33 0.73 -3.15 -27.40
CA GLY A 33 1.39 -3.85 -26.30
C GLY A 33 0.57 -3.87 -25.02
N VAL A 34 0.58 -5.00 -24.29
CA VAL A 34 -0.06 -5.14 -22.98
C VAL A 34 0.99 -5.10 -21.88
N PHE A 35 0.76 -4.28 -20.87
CA PHE A 35 1.54 -4.25 -19.63
C PHE A 35 0.60 -4.42 -18.43
N TYR A 36 1.11 -4.89 -17.31
CA TYR A 36 0.29 -5.23 -16.15
C TYR A 36 0.64 -4.32 -15.00
N THR A 37 -0.38 -3.78 -14.32
CA THR A 37 -0.15 -2.93 -13.14
C THR A 37 -0.96 -3.39 -11.95
N ILE A 38 -0.46 -3.09 -10.76
CA ILE A 38 -1.14 -3.29 -9.48
C ILE A 38 -1.33 -1.94 -8.81
N LEU A 39 -2.50 -1.71 -8.23
CA LEU A 39 -2.67 -0.60 -7.29
C LEU A 39 -2.00 -0.96 -5.97
N VAL A 40 -1.10 -0.09 -5.52
CA VAL A 40 -0.37 -0.26 -4.28
C VAL A 40 -0.65 0.88 -3.30
N GLY A 41 -0.72 0.55 -2.02
CA GLY A 41 -0.66 1.50 -0.93
C GLY A 41 0.80 1.76 -0.56
N VAL A 42 1.15 3.03 -0.45
CA VAL A 42 2.43 3.50 0.11
C VAL A 42 2.12 4.11 1.48
N PRO A 43 2.93 3.90 2.53
CA PRO A 43 2.73 4.59 3.79
C PRO A 43 2.69 6.11 3.59
N MET A 44 1.76 6.78 4.28
CA MET A 44 1.42 8.19 4.03
C MET A 44 2.63 9.12 4.17
N GLU A 45 3.45 8.90 5.20
CA GLU A 45 4.63 9.71 5.49
C GLU A 45 5.62 9.70 4.31
N ILE A 46 5.94 8.50 3.81
CA ILE A 46 6.80 8.30 2.64
C ILE A 46 6.16 8.94 1.40
N LEU A 47 4.85 8.81 1.24
CA LEU A 47 4.13 9.34 0.09
C LEU A 47 4.19 10.88 0.05
N VAL A 48 3.96 11.54 1.17
CA VAL A 48 4.04 12.99 1.31
C VAL A 48 5.49 13.46 1.13
N GLU A 49 6.44 12.80 1.77
CA GLU A 49 7.87 13.14 1.67
C GLU A 49 8.38 13.07 0.22
N LYS A 50 8.12 11.97 -0.48
CA LYS A 50 8.65 11.74 -1.84
C LYS A 50 7.92 12.55 -2.92
N THR A 51 6.70 13.05 -2.65
CA THR A 51 5.88 13.75 -3.66
C THR A 51 5.65 15.23 -3.39
N GLY A 52 5.81 15.69 -2.15
CA GLY A 52 5.54 17.08 -1.75
C GLY A 52 4.05 17.46 -1.70
N LEU A 53 3.13 16.50 -1.89
CA LEU A 53 1.70 16.74 -1.82
C LEU A 53 1.22 16.95 -0.38
N SER A 54 0.09 17.64 -0.21
CA SER A 54 -0.58 17.66 1.09
C SER A 54 -1.12 16.27 1.47
N VAL A 55 -1.34 16.03 2.77
CA VAL A 55 -1.92 14.76 3.27
C VAL A 55 -3.27 14.44 2.61
N ALA A 56 -4.10 15.46 2.38
CA ALA A 56 -5.40 15.28 1.74
C ALA A 56 -5.28 14.82 0.29
N GLU A 57 -4.36 15.42 -0.47
CA GLU A 57 -4.09 15.05 -1.86
C GLU A 57 -3.44 13.67 -1.96
N ALA A 58 -2.49 13.36 -1.07
CA ALA A 58 -1.83 12.08 -1.00
C ALA A 58 -2.81 10.94 -0.65
N LYS A 59 -3.80 11.18 0.22
CA LYS A 59 -4.85 10.20 0.58
C LYS A 59 -5.73 9.80 -0.60
N ALA A 60 -6.01 10.73 -1.52
CA ALA A 60 -6.80 10.45 -2.72
C ALA A 60 -5.95 9.95 -3.90
N MET A 61 -4.63 9.89 -3.75
CA MET A 61 -3.71 9.53 -4.82
C MET A 61 -3.79 8.04 -5.15
N LYS A 62 -3.72 7.72 -6.45
CA LYS A 62 -3.58 6.34 -6.92
C LYS A 62 -2.14 6.06 -7.34
N VAL A 63 -1.53 5.07 -6.71
CA VAL A 63 -0.17 4.65 -7.02
C VAL A 63 -0.20 3.27 -7.68
N THR A 64 0.48 3.14 -8.82
CA THR A 64 0.58 1.90 -9.58
C THR A 64 1.98 1.35 -9.62
N TYR A 65 2.12 0.03 -9.48
CA TYR A 65 3.36 -0.71 -9.68
C TYR A 65 3.25 -1.55 -10.95
N GLU A 66 4.22 -1.47 -11.86
CA GLU A 66 4.25 -2.30 -13.08
C GLU A 66 4.82 -3.69 -12.78
N VAL A 67 4.16 -4.73 -13.28
CA VAL A 67 4.57 -6.13 -13.11
C VAL A 67 5.00 -6.69 -14.45
N HIS A 68 6.22 -7.23 -14.48
CA HIS A 68 6.73 -7.95 -15.64
C HIS A 68 5.83 -9.14 -15.99
N ALA A 69 5.57 -9.33 -17.29
CA ALA A 69 4.58 -10.27 -17.80
C ALA A 69 4.80 -11.71 -17.29
N GLU A 70 6.04 -12.15 -17.20
CA GLU A 70 6.43 -13.48 -16.71
C GLU A 70 6.16 -13.70 -15.22
N LYS A 71 5.96 -12.62 -14.44
CA LYS A 71 5.68 -12.68 -13.00
C LYS A 71 4.19 -12.51 -12.68
N VAL A 72 3.37 -12.07 -13.62
CA VAL A 72 1.92 -11.78 -13.43
C VAL A 72 1.18 -12.94 -12.77
N SER A 73 1.37 -14.17 -13.28
CA SER A 73 0.69 -15.36 -12.75
C SER A 73 1.07 -15.65 -11.30
N THR A 74 2.34 -15.41 -10.93
CA THR A 74 2.86 -15.62 -9.58
C THR A 74 2.29 -14.59 -8.62
N TRP A 75 2.26 -13.31 -9.02
CA TRP A 75 1.72 -12.22 -8.22
C TRP A 75 0.21 -12.37 -8.00
N ALA A 76 -0.56 -12.68 -9.04
CA ALA A 76 -1.99 -12.94 -8.92
C ALA A 76 -2.28 -14.12 -7.96
N LYS A 77 -1.51 -15.22 -8.08
CA LYS A 77 -1.65 -16.37 -7.18
C LYS A 77 -1.29 -16.03 -5.73
N ALA A 78 -0.23 -15.27 -5.50
CA ALA A 78 0.17 -14.82 -4.18
C ALA A 78 -0.92 -13.93 -3.55
N PHE A 79 -1.46 -13.00 -4.33
CA PHE A 79 -2.50 -12.07 -3.87
C PHE A 79 -3.77 -12.82 -3.43
N ARG A 80 -4.28 -13.72 -4.27
CA ARG A 80 -5.45 -14.56 -3.94
C ARG A 80 -5.22 -15.40 -2.69
N LYS A 81 -4.03 -15.99 -2.54
CA LYS A 81 -3.67 -16.79 -1.36
C LYS A 81 -3.57 -15.94 -0.09
N ALA A 82 -3.08 -14.71 -0.17
CA ALA A 82 -3.03 -13.79 0.96
C ALA A 82 -4.45 -13.42 1.39
N GLN A 83 -5.31 -13.01 0.45
CA GLN A 83 -6.70 -12.66 0.72
C GLN A 83 -7.50 -13.82 1.30
N ALA A 84 -7.35 -15.02 0.75
CA ALA A 84 -8.03 -16.23 1.27
C ALA A 84 -7.62 -16.57 2.72
N LYS A 85 -6.47 -16.07 3.18
CA LYS A 85 -6.00 -16.22 4.57
C LYS A 85 -6.32 -15.01 5.45
N GLY A 86 -7.06 -14.02 4.95
CA GLY A 86 -7.33 -12.76 5.65
C GLY A 86 -6.06 -11.92 5.87
N ARG A 87 -5.07 -12.03 4.98
CA ARG A 87 -3.77 -11.34 5.08
C ARG A 87 -3.62 -10.37 3.90
N LYS A 88 -2.81 -9.33 4.09
CA LYS A 88 -2.39 -8.46 2.99
C LYS A 88 -1.10 -8.99 2.38
N LEU A 89 -0.99 -8.92 1.06
CA LEU A 89 0.27 -9.14 0.37
C LEU A 89 1.04 -7.81 0.32
N VAL A 90 2.32 -7.85 0.67
CA VAL A 90 3.20 -6.70 0.67
C VAL A 90 4.45 -7.00 -0.17
N LEU A 91 4.98 -5.96 -0.80
CA LEU A 91 6.30 -5.96 -1.41
C LEU A 91 7.22 -5.14 -0.52
N ASP A 92 8.16 -5.83 0.11
CA ASP A 92 9.23 -5.26 0.92
C ASP A 92 10.42 -4.92 0.02
N ALA A 93 11.02 -3.75 0.21
CA ALA A 93 12.24 -3.33 -0.48
C ALA A 93 13.05 -2.36 0.39
N ASP A 94 14.31 -2.14 0.02
CA ASP A 94 15.20 -1.22 0.73
C ASP A 94 14.81 0.25 0.48
N ASP A 95 14.47 0.59 -0.76
CA ASP A 95 13.95 1.91 -1.13
C ASP A 95 12.94 1.80 -2.28
N ILE A 96 12.19 2.89 -2.49
CA ILE A 96 11.24 3.06 -3.58
C ILE A 96 11.46 4.39 -4.29
N VAL A 97 11.14 4.41 -5.57
CA VAL A 97 11.06 5.63 -6.36
C VAL A 97 9.63 5.82 -6.82
N ILE A 98 9.11 7.03 -6.61
CA ILE A 98 7.76 7.44 -7.01
C ILE A 98 7.92 8.51 -8.09
N THR A 99 7.21 8.38 -9.20
CA THR A 99 7.17 9.41 -10.24
C THR A 99 6.46 10.66 -9.72
N ASN A 100 6.81 11.83 -10.26
CA ASN A 100 6.05 13.05 -10.02
C ASN A 100 4.54 12.82 -10.28
N PRO A 101 3.69 13.08 -9.28
CA PRO A 101 2.26 12.89 -9.43
C PRO A 101 1.68 13.75 -10.54
N LYS A 102 0.76 13.18 -11.31
CA LYS A 102 -0.01 13.89 -12.34
C LYS A 102 -1.46 13.96 -11.93
N LEU A 103 -2.07 15.14 -12.03
CA LEU A 103 -3.50 15.29 -11.84
C LEU A 103 -4.23 14.70 -13.05
N GLU A 104 -5.12 13.74 -12.79
CA GLU A 104 -5.99 13.19 -13.82
C GLU A 104 -7.46 13.39 -13.44
N THR A 105 -8.25 13.72 -14.46
CA THR A 105 -9.70 13.90 -14.34
C THR A 105 -10.38 12.84 -15.19
N TYR A 106 -11.30 12.09 -14.61
CA TYR A 106 -12.09 11.10 -15.33
C TYR A 106 -13.56 11.12 -14.89
N VAL A 107 -14.44 10.70 -15.79
CA VAL A 107 -15.87 10.56 -15.51
C VAL A 107 -16.14 9.14 -15.04
N THR A 108 -16.74 8.98 -13.87
CA THR A 108 -17.13 7.68 -13.32
C THR A 108 -18.24 7.05 -14.18
N LYS A 109 -18.49 5.76 -13.96
CA LYS A 109 -19.62 5.07 -14.61
C LYS A 109 -20.99 5.67 -14.27
N THR A 110 -21.08 6.42 -13.17
CA THR A 110 -22.29 7.13 -12.73
C THR A 110 -22.40 8.55 -13.29
N GLY A 111 -21.47 8.98 -14.14
CA GLY A 111 -21.46 10.30 -14.76
C GLY A 111 -20.81 11.41 -13.91
N GLN A 112 -20.21 11.07 -12.77
CA GLN A 112 -19.54 12.05 -11.90
C GLN A 112 -18.12 12.31 -12.37
N THR A 113 -17.74 13.57 -12.50
CA THR A 113 -16.33 13.94 -12.73
C THR A 113 -15.55 13.83 -11.42
N VAL A 114 -14.46 13.06 -11.44
CA VAL A 114 -13.55 12.89 -10.31
C VAL A 114 -12.14 13.27 -10.75
N SER A 115 -11.48 14.07 -9.92
CA SER A 115 -10.07 14.43 -10.10
C SER A 115 -9.24 13.74 -9.03
N CYS A 116 -8.16 13.07 -9.42
CA CYS A 116 -7.20 12.49 -8.48
C CYS A 116 -5.78 12.55 -9.02
N HIS A 117 -4.80 12.63 -8.12
CA HIS A 117 -3.40 12.44 -8.49
C HIS A 117 -3.12 10.97 -8.82
N LYS A 118 -2.27 10.74 -9.82
CA LYS A 118 -1.72 9.41 -10.15
C LYS A 118 -0.20 9.45 -10.21
N ALA A 119 0.42 8.40 -9.71
CA ALA A 119 1.86 8.18 -9.80
C ALA A 119 2.17 6.70 -10.06
N SER A 120 3.33 6.43 -10.62
CA SER A 120 3.92 5.09 -10.68
C SER A 120 5.01 4.95 -9.63
N VAL A 121 5.20 3.73 -9.13
CA VAL A 121 6.24 3.39 -8.16
C VAL A 121 6.99 2.14 -8.59
N TRP A 122 8.28 2.10 -8.32
CA TRP A 122 9.11 0.90 -8.43
C TRP A 122 10.03 0.77 -7.23
N THR A 123 10.49 -0.46 -6.99
CA THR A 123 11.47 -0.75 -5.94
C THR A 123 12.88 -0.51 -6.46
N VAL A 124 13.77 -0.09 -5.55
CA VAL A 124 15.20 -0.04 -5.80
C VAL A 124 15.80 -1.33 -5.27
N GLY A 125 16.51 -2.07 -6.14
CA GLY A 125 17.07 -3.37 -5.80
C GLY A 125 16.05 -4.50 -5.83
N ASP A 126 16.40 -5.62 -5.17
CA ASP A 126 15.56 -6.81 -5.15
C ASP A 126 14.41 -6.66 -4.15
N GLY A 127 13.17 -6.59 -4.66
CA GLY A 127 11.97 -6.61 -3.84
C GLY A 127 11.56 -8.02 -3.41
N LYS A 128 11.04 -8.16 -2.20
CA LYS A 128 10.53 -9.44 -1.65
C LYS A 128 9.04 -9.37 -1.37
N LEU A 129 8.29 -10.34 -1.90
CA LEU A 129 6.88 -10.50 -1.52
C LEU A 129 6.78 -11.18 -0.16
N SER A 130 6.01 -10.58 0.75
CA SER A 130 5.72 -11.13 2.09
C SER A 130 4.25 -10.89 2.48
N LEU A 131 3.85 -11.34 3.66
CA LEU A 131 2.49 -11.19 4.16
C LEU A 131 2.47 -10.22 5.34
N SER A 132 1.58 -9.24 5.31
CA SER A 132 1.35 -8.30 6.40
C SER A 132 -0.02 -8.49 7.07
N GLY A 133 -0.09 -8.03 8.32
CA GLY A 133 -1.21 -8.24 9.24
C GLY A 133 -1.11 -9.57 9.97
N GLY A 134 -1.63 -9.65 11.18
CA GLY A 134 -2.17 -10.86 11.79
C GLY A 134 -3.65 -10.61 12.01
N THR A 135 -4.48 -11.65 12.06
CA THR A 135 -5.88 -11.49 12.44
C THR A 135 -5.89 -11.17 13.93
N ILE A 136 -6.09 -9.90 14.31
CA ILE A 136 -6.51 -9.58 15.67
C ILE A 136 -7.99 -9.91 15.71
N LYS A 137 -8.34 -11.01 16.36
CA LYS A 137 -9.72 -11.24 16.79
C LYS A 137 -9.86 -10.55 18.14
N LEU A 138 -10.72 -9.55 18.20
CA LEU A 138 -11.21 -9.06 19.49
C LEU A 138 -11.97 -10.22 20.13
N SER A 139 -11.82 -10.41 21.45
CA SER A 139 -12.73 -11.28 22.18
C SER A 139 -14.12 -10.63 22.18
N ASP A 140 -15.17 -11.44 22.20
CA ASP A 140 -16.55 -10.96 22.30
C ASP A 140 -16.71 -10.00 23.49
N GLU A 141 -16.05 -10.31 24.62
CA GLU A 141 -16.01 -9.47 25.83
C GLU A 141 -15.41 -8.08 25.60
N LEU A 142 -14.36 -7.95 24.77
CA LEU A 142 -13.74 -6.66 24.47
C LEU A 142 -14.56 -5.90 23.42
N GLN A 143 -15.29 -6.61 22.56
CA GLN A 143 -16.19 -5.99 21.60
C GLN A 143 -17.41 -5.38 22.32
N ASP A 144 -18.00 -6.11 23.26
CA ASP A 144 -19.11 -5.61 24.10
C ASP A 144 -18.68 -4.36 24.90
N LEU A 145 -17.50 -4.40 25.53
CA LEU A 145 -16.95 -3.25 26.29
C LEU A 145 -16.73 -1.99 25.44
N LEU A 146 -16.38 -2.15 24.15
CA LEU A 146 -16.15 -1.01 23.25
C LEU A 146 -17.45 -0.47 22.64
N GLU A 147 -18.48 -1.30 22.54
CA GLU A 147 -19.82 -0.89 22.10
C GLU A 147 -20.58 -0.15 23.23
N GLU A 148 -20.26 -0.39 24.51
CA GLU A 148 -20.83 0.32 25.66
C GLU A 148 -20.34 1.79 25.81
N ASP A 149 -19.17 2.14 25.26
CA ASP A 149 -18.60 3.51 25.37
C ASP A 149 -19.15 4.49 24.30
N GLU A 150 -19.87 4.03 23.27
CA GLU A 150 -20.43 4.91 22.22
C GLU A 150 -21.78 5.57 22.61
N ASP A 151 -22.33 5.28 23.80
CA ASP A 151 -23.60 5.84 24.29
C ASP A 151 -23.44 6.97 25.34
N ASP A 152 -22.23 7.51 25.58
CA ASP A 152 -22.02 8.68 26.47
C ASP A 152 -21.56 9.97 25.76
N ASP A 153 -22.05 10.19 24.53
CA ASP A 153 -22.19 11.55 23.98
C ASP A 153 -23.63 12.04 24.24
N THR A 154 -23.94 12.31 25.51
CA THR A 154 -25.08 13.16 25.88
C THR A 154 -24.62 14.58 26.26
N LEU A 155 -25.20 15.55 25.53
CA LEU A 155 -25.41 16.99 25.80
C LEU A 155 -24.47 18.01 25.12
#